data_AF-A0A1B0CM51-F1
#
_entry.id   AF-A0A1B0CM51-F1
#
_cell.length_a   1.000
_cell.length_b   1.000
_cell.length_c   1.000
_cell.angle_alpha   90.00
_cell.angle_beta   90.00
_cell.angle_gamma   90.00
#
_symmetry.space_group_name_H-M   'P 1'
#
loop_
_entity.id
_entity.type
_entity.pdbx_description
1 polymer ?
#
loop_
_entity_poly.entity_id
_entity_poly.type
_entity_poly.pdbx_seq_one_letter_code
_entity_poly.pdbx_strand_id
1 'polypeptide(L)'
;MADEKNFDHLYENLILIDGAANLVHKKFTRDQESVIQRAKDAGVQKIMVPGSSVKSSKEALRLSRIYPGIVYSTAGIHPHDSKSIQEEPASWQEFTSIAQAPECVAIGPCGLDYQRDFSEPDVQKEIFEKQIQLACQLDKPLLIHERSAQEDVLEILKK
;
A
#
# COMPACT_ATOMS: atom_id res chain seq x y z
N MET A 1 -30.46 -34.80 -12.51
CA MET A 1 -29.64 -34.51 -11.32
C MET A 1 -28.43 -33.76 -11.83
N ALA A 2 -28.33 -32.47 -11.50
CA ALA A 2 -27.20 -31.65 -11.90
C ALA A 2 -25.98 -32.04 -11.04
N ASP A 3 -24.85 -32.22 -11.70
CA ASP A 3 -23.55 -32.54 -11.15
C ASP A 3 -23.09 -31.35 -10.28
N GLU A 4 -23.30 -31.43 -8.96
CA GLU A 4 -22.72 -30.48 -8.01
C GLU A 4 -21.21 -30.70 -8.00
N LYS A 5 -20.49 -29.92 -8.82
CA LYS A 5 -19.03 -29.89 -8.76
C LYS A 5 -18.63 -29.52 -7.34
N ASN A 6 -17.94 -30.44 -6.67
CA ASN A 6 -17.41 -30.20 -5.33
C ASN A 6 -16.23 -29.21 -5.44
N PHE A 7 -16.41 -28.00 -4.90
CA PHE A 7 -15.41 -26.92 -4.93
C PHE A 7 -14.45 -26.95 -3.73
N ASP A 8 -14.59 -27.90 -2.79
CA ASP A 8 -13.95 -27.88 -1.46
C ASP A 8 -12.42 -27.96 -1.48
N HIS A 9 -11.80 -28.25 -2.63
CA HIS A 9 -10.34 -28.40 -2.75
C HIS A 9 -9.70 -27.59 -3.89
N LEU A 10 -10.48 -26.75 -4.60
CA LEU A 10 -9.95 -25.98 -5.74
C LEU A 10 -8.89 -24.94 -5.35
N TYR A 11 -8.86 -24.58 -4.07
CA TYR A 11 -7.95 -23.57 -3.53
C TYR A 11 -6.67 -24.16 -2.93
N GLU A 12 -6.56 -25.50 -2.77
CA GLU A 12 -5.41 -26.15 -2.12
C GLU A 12 -4.09 -25.96 -2.89
N ASN A 13 -4.16 -25.65 -4.19
CA ASN A 13 -3.01 -25.38 -5.05
C ASN A 13 -2.91 -23.91 -5.51
N LEU A 14 -3.71 -23.00 -4.94
CA LEU A 14 -3.66 -21.59 -5.31
C LEU A 14 -2.62 -20.82 -4.49
N ILE A 15 -1.86 -19.98 -5.17
CA ILE A 15 -1.00 -19.00 -4.51
C ILE A 15 -1.88 -17.84 -4.06
N LEU A 16 -2.21 -17.82 -2.77
CA LEU A 16 -2.97 -16.72 -2.17
C LEU A 16 -2.03 -15.59 -1.74
N ILE A 17 -2.30 -14.38 -2.26
CA ILE A 17 -1.57 -13.15 -1.93
C ILE A 17 -2.57 -12.13 -1.41
N ASP A 18 -2.35 -11.62 -0.20
CA ASP A 18 -3.08 -10.44 0.28
C ASP A 18 -2.39 -9.19 -0.28
N GLY A 19 -3.08 -8.49 -1.18
CA GLY A 19 -2.55 -7.33 -1.88
C GLY A 19 -2.53 -6.04 -1.05
N ALA A 20 -3.21 -5.96 0.10
CA ALA A 20 -3.21 -4.73 0.89
C ALA A 20 -3.70 -4.97 2.33
N ALA A 21 -2.84 -5.53 3.18
CA ALA A 21 -3.15 -5.76 4.59
C ALA A 21 -2.64 -4.60 5.46
N ASN A 22 -3.55 -3.84 6.08
CA ASN A 22 -3.22 -2.71 6.96
C ASN A 22 -2.67 -3.15 8.35
N LEU A 23 -1.70 -4.06 8.38
CA LEU A 23 -1.18 -4.70 9.59
C LEU A 23 -0.43 -3.74 10.53
N VAL A 24 0.04 -2.60 10.03
CA VAL A 24 0.66 -1.54 10.85
C VAL A 24 -0.36 -0.63 11.54
N HIS A 25 -1.66 -0.83 11.29
CA HIS A 25 -2.71 -0.09 11.98
C HIS A 25 -2.75 -0.47 13.46
N LYS A 26 -2.98 0.52 14.33
CA LYS A 26 -3.01 0.37 15.82
C LYS A 26 -3.93 -0.72 16.37
N LYS A 27 -4.88 -1.21 15.56
CA LYS A 27 -5.78 -2.30 15.94
C LYS A 27 -5.04 -3.64 16.10
N PHE A 28 -3.94 -3.82 15.39
CA PHE A 28 -3.14 -5.05 15.41
C PHE A 28 -1.97 -5.00 16.39
N THR A 29 -1.76 -3.90 17.12
CA THR A 29 -0.60 -3.74 18.01
C THR A 29 -0.48 -4.84 19.07
N ARG A 30 -1.59 -5.47 19.47
CA ARG A 30 -1.59 -6.53 20.50
C ARG A 30 -1.37 -7.94 19.96
N ASP A 31 -1.65 -8.17 18.67
CA ASP A 31 -1.74 -9.52 18.11
C ASP A 31 -1.22 -9.64 16.67
N GLN A 32 -0.46 -8.65 16.17
CA GLN A 32 0.08 -8.59 14.81
C GLN A 32 0.78 -9.89 14.39
N GLU A 33 1.65 -10.42 15.26
CA GLU A 33 2.35 -11.69 15.02
C GLU A 33 1.37 -12.87 14.91
N SER A 34 0.40 -12.95 15.81
CA SER A 34 -0.62 -14.01 15.79
C SER A 34 -1.51 -13.93 14.55
N VAL A 35 -1.83 -12.71 14.08
CA VAL A 35 -2.57 -12.49 12.83
C VAL A 35 -1.78 -13.00 11.63
N ILE A 36 -0.49 -12.66 11.55
CA ILE A 36 0.39 -13.11 10.45
C ILE A 36 0.53 -14.64 10.49
N GLN A 37 0.68 -15.23 11.68
CA GLN A 37 0.77 -16.68 11.80
C GLN A 37 -0.52 -17.37 11.35
N ARG A 38 -1.69 -16.88 11.75
CA ARG A 38 -2.98 -17.41 11.28
C ARG A 38 -3.15 -17.25 9.76
N ALA A 39 -2.67 -16.16 9.17
CA ALA A 39 -2.71 -15.98 7.72
C ALA A 39 -1.85 -17.04 7.01
N LYS A 40 -0.65 -17.33 7.52
CA LYS A 40 0.22 -18.40 7.01
C LYS A 40 -0.43 -19.78 7.16
N ASP A 41 -1.01 -20.06 8.33
CA ASP A 41 -1.69 -21.34 8.60
C ASP A 41 -2.92 -21.54 7.69
N ALA A 42 -3.56 -20.44 7.28
CA ALA A 42 -4.65 -20.44 6.31
C ALA A 42 -4.18 -20.48 4.83
N GLY A 43 -2.87 -20.58 4.58
CA GLY A 43 -2.30 -20.74 3.24
C GLY A 43 -1.93 -19.44 2.51
N VAL A 44 -2.02 -18.27 3.16
CA VAL A 44 -1.56 -17.00 2.58
C VAL A 44 -0.04 -17.05 2.41
N GLN A 45 0.42 -16.97 1.16
CA GLN A 45 1.83 -17.10 0.81
C GLN A 45 2.58 -15.77 0.90
N LYS A 46 1.90 -14.66 0.55
CA LYS A 46 2.48 -13.32 0.59
C LYS A 46 1.47 -12.29 1.07
N ILE A 47 1.96 -11.29 1.79
CA ILE A 47 1.17 -10.20 2.35
C ILE A 47 1.86 -8.89 2.00
N MET A 48 1.16 -8.03 1.25
CA MET A 48 1.62 -6.68 0.99
C MET A 48 1.03 -5.73 2.03
N VAL A 49 1.88 -5.08 2.81
CA VAL A 49 1.52 -4.21 3.93
C VAL A 49 1.68 -2.75 3.50
N PRO A 50 0.58 -1.99 3.35
CA PRO A 50 0.69 -0.64 2.84
C PRO A 50 1.15 0.36 3.91
N GLY A 51 2.11 1.21 3.55
CA GLY A 51 2.47 2.41 4.29
C GLY A 51 1.78 3.63 3.69
N SER A 52 0.89 4.27 4.44
CA SER A 52 0.08 5.42 4.00
C SER A 52 0.67 6.80 4.33
N SER A 53 1.77 6.84 5.07
CA SER A 53 2.54 8.04 5.44
C SER A 53 4.00 7.64 5.63
N VAL A 54 4.91 8.60 5.79
CA VAL A 54 6.33 8.29 6.05
C VAL A 54 6.49 7.40 7.29
N LYS A 55 5.77 7.72 8.36
CA LYS A 55 5.80 6.95 9.61
C LYS A 55 5.29 5.52 9.42
N SER A 56 4.13 5.32 8.80
CA SER A 56 3.58 3.97 8.61
C SER A 56 4.37 3.18 7.57
N SER A 57 4.99 3.84 6.59
CA SER A 57 5.90 3.23 5.62
C SER A 57 7.16 2.67 6.28
N LYS A 58 7.73 3.37 7.28
CA LYS A 58 8.84 2.80 8.09
C LYS A 58 8.41 1.54 8.84
N GLU A 59 7.24 1.56 9.46
CA GLU A 59 6.73 0.40 10.18
C GLU A 59 6.43 -0.77 9.25
N ALA A 60 5.90 -0.49 8.06
CA ALA A 60 5.64 -1.52 7.05
C ALA A 60 6.97 -2.15 6.57
N LEU A 61 7.98 -1.33 6.29
CA LEU A 61 9.32 -1.80 5.93
C LEU A 61 10.01 -2.57 7.06
N ARG A 62 9.83 -2.14 8.31
CA ARG A 62 10.32 -2.88 9.49
C ARG A 62 9.65 -4.26 9.56
N LEU A 63 8.35 -4.33 9.31
CA LEU A 63 7.59 -5.57 9.36
C LEU A 63 8.00 -6.54 8.23
N SER A 64 8.22 -6.06 7.01
CA SER A 64 8.69 -6.89 5.90
C SER A 64 10.07 -7.50 6.16
N ARG A 65 10.94 -6.78 6.86
CA ARG A 65 12.25 -7.30 7.30
C ARG A 65 12.17 -8.36 8.39
N ILE A 66 11.13 -8.35 9.22
CA ILE A 66 10.93 -9.36 10.27
C ILE A 66 10.38 -10.66 9.67
N TYR A 67 9.59 -10.57 8.61
CA TYR A 67 8.96 -11.71 7.94
C TYR A 67 9.41 -11.82 6.47
N PRO A 68 10.71 -12.00 6.20
CA PRO A 68 11.24 -12.02 4.84
C PRO A 68 10.60 -13.15 4.02
N GLY A 69 10.31 -12.87 2.74
CA GLY A 69 9.69 -13.82 1.81
C GLY A 69 8.17 -13.91 1.93
N ILE A 70 7.59 -13.52 3.08
CA ILE A 70 6.15 -13.55 3.35
C ILE A 70 5.56 -12.14 3.30
N VAL A 71 6.15 -11.19 4.04
CA VAL A 71 5.65 -9.82 4.11
C VAL A 71 6.49 -8.92 3.21
N TYR A 72 5.80 -8.11 2.41
CA TYR A 72 6.36 -7.06 1.57
C TYR A 72 5.71 -5.74 1.97
N SER A 73 6.41 -4.63 1.84
CA SER A 73 5.86 -3.31 2.16
C SER A 73 5.56 -2.51 0.90
N THR A 74 4.69 -1.52 1.03
CA THR A 74 4.62 -0.41 0.08
C THR A 74 4.87 0.89 0.83
N ALA A 75 5.25 1.94 0.10
CA ALA A 75 5.40 3.26 0.67
C ALA A 75 4.59 4.26 -0.15
N GLY A 76 3.63 4.92 0.49
CA GLY A 76 2.81 5.97 -0.11
C GLY A 76 2.50 7.09 0.87
N ILE A 77 2.00 8.17 0.31
CA ILE A 77 1.37 9.29 1.02
C ILE A 77 -0.09 9.26 0.59
N HIS A 78 -0.95 8.90 1.53
CA HIS A 78 -2.38 8.84 1.31
C HIS A 78 -2.93 10.24 1.03
N PRO A 79 -3.98 10.39 0.20
CA PRO A 79 -4.49 11.71 -0.20
C PRO A 79 -4.79 12.63 1.00
N HIS A 80 -5.31 12.07 2.09
CA HIS A 80 -5.59 12.81 3.33
C HIS A 80 -4.34 13.39 4.01
N ASP A 81 -3.17 12.77 3.85
CA ASP A 81 -1.91 13.17 4.49
C ASP A 81 -1.07 14.10 3.59
N SER A 82 -1.54 14.46 2.40
CA SER A 82 -0.78 15.20 1.37
C SER A 82 -0.20 16.53 1.86
N LYS A 83 -0.96 17.31 2.65
CA LYS A 83 -0.51 18.60 3.23
C LYS A 83 0.76 18.44 4.09
N SER A 84 0.89 17.35 4.83
CA SER A 84 2.04 17.13 5.74
C SER A 84 3.39 17.07 5.02
N ILE A 85 3.41 16.61 3.76
CA ILE A 85 4.63 16.51 2.95
C ILE A 85 5.03 17.86 2.36
N GLN A 86 4.07 18.74 2.06
CA GLN A 86 4.39 20.10 1.63
C GLN A 86 5.03 20.91 2.74
N GLU A 87 4.55 20.73 3.98
CA GLU A 87 5.04 21.46 5.16
C GLU A 87 6.43 20.97 5.63
N GLU A 88 6.79 19.71 5.36
CA GLU A 88 8.05 19.11 5.78
C GLU A 88 8.86 18.50 4.62
N PRO A 89 9.64 19.29 3.86
CA PRO A 89 10.41 18.78 2.72
C PRO A 89 11.40 17.66 3.05
N ALA A 90 11.94 17.65 4.27
CA ALA A 90 12.84 16.57 4.74
C ALA A 90 12.13 15.20 4.77
N SER A 91 10.83 15.18 5.02
CA SER A 91 10.00 13.97 5.04
C SER A 91 9.92 13.31 3.65
N TRP A 92 10.09 14.07 2.56
CA TRP A 92 10.17 13.51 1.20
C TRP A 92 11.46 12.73 0.94
N GLN A 93 12.60 13.19 1.48
CA GLN A 93 13.88 12.48 1.32
C GLN A 93 13.83 11.14 2.06
N GLU A 94 13.28 11.14 3.26
CA GLU A 94 13.08 9.93 4.04
C GLU A 94 12.11 8.96 3.36
N PHE A 95 10.99 9.47 2.85
CA PHE A 95 10.05 8.70 2.03
C PHE A 95 10.75 8.02 0.85
N THR A 96 11.57 8.77 0.12
CA THR A 96 12.34 8.27 -1.03
C THR A 96 13.30 7.15 -0.62
N SER A 97 13.99 7.29 0.52
CA SER A 97 14.89 6.26 1.04
C SER A 97 14.15 4.97 1.40
N ILE A 98 12.97 5.07 2.03
CA ILE A 98 12.12 3.91 2.32
C ILE A 98 11.64 3.26 1.02
N ALA A 99 11.20 4.08 0.07
CA ALA A 99 10.71 3.65 -1.23
C ALA A 99 11.78 2.95 -2.06
N GLN A 100 13.07 3.20 -1.87
CA GLN A 100 14.16 2.51 -2.57
C GLN A 100 14.44 1.10 -2.05
N ALA A 101 14.01 0.77 -0.83
CA ALA A 101 14.29 -0.54 -0.23
C ALA A 101 13.75 -1.69 -1.10
N PRO A 102 14.47 -2.82 -1.24
CA PRO A 102 14.02 -3.94 -2.07
C PRO A 102 12.77 -4.63 -1.52
N GLU A 103 12.54 -4.57 -0.21
CA GLU A 103 11.33 -5.10 0.43
C GLU A 103 10.11 -4.20 0.21
N CYS A 104 10.33 -2.95 -0.21
CA CYS A 104 9.29 -2.03 -0.63
C CYS A 104 8.97 -2.25 -2.10
N VAL A 105 7.87 -2.93 -2.41
CA VAL A 105 7.60 -3.45 -3.76
C VAL A 105 6.73 -2.54 -4.63
N ALA A 106 6.12 -1.50 -4.05
CA ALA A 106 5.26 -0.56 -4.77
C ALA A 106 5.25 0.82 -4.12
N ILE A 107 4.92 1.83 -4.91
CA ILE A 107 4.59 3.18 -4.42
C ILE A 107 3.09 3.27 -4.19
N GLY A 108 2.69 3.57 -2.96
CA GLY A 108 1.29 3.74 -2.57
C GLY A 108 0.97 3.14 -1.20
N PRO A 109 -0.26 3.34 -0.68
CA PRO A 109 -1.39 3.89 -1.40
C PRO A 109 -1.20 5.39 -1.67
N CYS A 110 -1.44 5.79 -2.90
CA CYS A 110 -1.39 7.16 -3.40
C CYS A 110 -2.59 7.41 -4.33
N GLY A 111 -2.95 8.65 -4.62
CA GLY A 111 -4.07 8.94 -5.53
C GLY A 111 -4.90 10.12 -5.05
N LEU A 112 -6.22 10.01 -5.15
CA LEU A 112 -7.16 11.10 -4.86
C LEU A 112 -8.37 10.59 -4.06
N ASP A 113 -8.83 11.39 -3.10
CA ASP A 113 -10.04 11.14 -2.30
C ASP A 113 -10.79 12.45 -2.05
N TYR A 114 -11.92 12.63 -2.74
CA TYR A 114 -12.75 13.86 -2.68
C TYR A 114 -13.97 13.73 -1.76
N GLN A 115 -14.07 12.63 -0.99
CA GLN A 115 -15.19 12.48 -0.05
C GLN A 115 -14.85 13.04 1.34
N ARG A 116 -13.57 13.14 1.68
CA ARG A 116 -13.12 13.61 2.99
C ARG A 116 -12.06 14.70 2.80
N ASP A 117 -12.46 15.95 2.95
CA ASP A 117 -11.64 17.16 2.73
C ASP A 117 -10.62 17.40 3.86
N PHE A 118 -9.71 16.44 4.08
CA PHE A 118 -8.56 16.64 4.95
C PHE A 118 -7.44 17.44 4.24
N SER A 119 -7.28 17.23 2.93
CA SER A 119 -6.34 17.95 2.07
C SER A 119 -7.08 18.47 0.83
N GLU A 120 -6.77 19.68 0.38
CA GLU A 120 -7.41 20.28 -0.80
C GLU A 120 -7.13 19.45 -2.06
N PRO A 121 -8.08 19.34 -3.01
CA PRO A 121 -7.90 18.56 -4.24
C PRO A 121 -6.60 18.83 -4.99
N ASP A 122 -6.21 20.11 -5.13
CA ASP A 122 -4.98 20.49 -5.85
C ASP A 122 -3.72 19.96 -5.16
N VAL A 123 -3.69 19.97 -3.82
CA VAL A 123 -2.58 19.42 -3.03
C VAL A 123 -2.51 17.90 -3.20
N GLN A 124 -3.66 17.22 -3.24
CA GLN A 124 -3.70 15.78 -3.50
C GLN A 124 -3.15 15.45 -4.90
N LYS A 125 -3.53 16.23 -5.93
CA LYS A 125 -3.05 16.07 -7.31
C LYS A 125 -1.53 16.25 -7.40
N GLU A 126 -0.99 17.32 -6.80
CA GLU A 126 0.46 17.58 -6.79
C GLU A 126 1.24 16.41 -6.15
N ILE A 127 0.81 15.96 -4.97
CA ILE A 127 1.48 14.88 -4.27
C ILE A 127 1.31 13.53 -4.97
N PHE A 128 0.18 13.29 -5.64
CA PHE A 128 -0.02 12.10 -6.46
C PHE A 128 0.94 12.09 -7.67
N GLU A 129 1.02 13.18 -8.42
CA GLU A 129 1.96 13.33 -9.55
C GLU A 129 3.41 13.11 -9.10
N LYS A 130 3.81 13.68 -7.95
CA LYS A 130 5.14 13.51 -7.39
C LYS A 130 5.46 12.05 -7.04
N GLN A 131 4.47 11.30 -6.52
CA GLN A 131 4.62 9.88 -6.24
C GLN A 131 4.69 9.03 -7.52
N ILE A 132 3.93 9.38 -8.57
CA ILE A 132 4.02 8.72 -9.88
C ILE A 132 5.43 8.90 -10.47
N GLN A 133 5.97 10.12 -10.45
CA GLN A 133 7.32 10.39 -10.93
C GLN A 133 8.36 9.54 -10.19
N LEU A 134 8.24 9.42 -8.87
CA LEU A 134 9.14 8.57 -8.08
C LEU A 134 8.97 7.08 -8.45
N ALA A 135 7.74 6.60 -8.65
CA ALA A 135 7.47 5.22 -9.05
C ALA A 135 8.14 4.90 -10.40
N CYS A 136 8.04 5.81 -11.37
CA CYS A 136 8.73 5.70 -12.66
C CYS A 136 10.27 5.70 -12.50
N GLN A 137 10.82 6.56 -11.66
CA GLN A 137 12.27 6.62 -11.40
C GLN A 137 12.81 5.33 -10.75
N LEU A 138 12.01 4.71 -9.90
CA LEU A 138 12.39 3.49 -9.17
C LEU A 138 11.99 2.20 -9.88
N ASP A 139 11.32 2.29 -11.04
CA ASP A 139 10.72 1.16 -11.76
C ASP A 139 9.81 0.31 -10.84
N LYS A 140 8.93 0.99 -10.09
CA LYS A 140 8.01 0.35 -9.14
C LYS A 140 6.54 0.54 -9.57
N PRO A 141 5.70 -0.49 -9.40
CA PRO A 141 4.26 -0.36 -9.64
C PRO A 141 3.61 0.61 -8.66
N LEU A 142 2.44 1.12 -9.05
CA LEU A 142 1.59 1.97 -8.21
C LEU A 142 0.51 1.15 -7.51
N LEU A 143 0.29 1.44 -6.22
CA LEU A 143 -0.91 1.07 -5.48
C LEU A 143 -1.78 2.32 -5.37
N ILE A 144 -2.88 2.36 -6.13
CA ILE A 144 -3.71 3.56 -6.27
C ILE A 144 -4.94 3.47 -5.36
N HIS A 145 -5.17 4.52 -4.60
CA HIS A 145 -6.41 4.82 -3.90
C HIS A 145 -7.19 5.86 -4.69
N GLU A 146 -8.44 5.54 -5.02
CA GLU A 146 -9.36 6.46 -5.67
C GLU A 146 -10.67 6.46 -4.89
N ARG A 147 -11.23 7.65 -4.71
CA ARG A 147 -12.59 7.82 -4.21
C ARG A 147 -13.21 9.12 -4.71
N SER A 148 -14.25 8.99 -5.54
CA SER A 148 -15.00 10.12 -6.13
C SER A 148 -14.10 11.08 -6.92
N ALA A 149 -13.03 10.57 -7.52
CA ALA A 149 -11.98 11.33 -8.21
C ALA A 149 -11.47 10.62 -9.49
N GLN A 150 -12.21 9.62 -9.99
CA GLN A 150 -11.82 8.77 -11.11
C GLN A 150 -11.34 9.55 -12.35
N GLU A 151 -12.06 10.60 -12.76
CA GLU A 151 -11.71 11.38 -13.96
C GLU A 151 -10.33 12.02 -13.82
N ASP A 152 -10.07 12.67 -12.70
CA ASP A 152 -8.78 13.30 -12.39
C ASP A 152 -7.65 12.28 -12.24
N VAL A 153 -7.91 11.12 -11.61
CA VAL A 153 -6.90 10.04 -11.53
C VAL A 153 -6.49 9.59 -12.93
N LEU A 154 -7.46 9.36 -13.82
CA LEU A 154 -7.18 8.92 -15.19
C LEU A 154 -6.50 9.99 -16.04
N GLU A 155 -6.84 11.27 -15.84
CA GLU A 155 -6.15 12.38 -16.52
C GLU A 155 -4.68 12.43 -16.14
N ILE A 156 -4.38 12.34 -14.84
CA ILE A 156 -3.00 12.36 -14.33
C ILE A 156 -2.19 11.17 -14.87
N LEU A 157 -2.76 9.96 -14.87
CA LEU A 157 -2.07 8.75 -15.34
C LEU A 157 -1.79 8.71 -16.85
N LYS A 158 -2.43 9.57 -17.65
CA LYS A 158 -2.24 9.63 -19.10
C LYS A 158 -1.09 10.57 -19.52
N LYS A 159 -0.58 11.38 -18.60
CA LYS A 159 0.54 12.30 -18.86
C LYS A 159 1.85 11.52 -19.05
#